data_AF-A0A4R0DKI6-F1
#
_entry.id   AF-A0A4R0DKI6-F1
#
_cell.length_a   1.000
_cell.length_b   1.000
_cell.length_c   1.000
_cell.angle_alpha   90.00
_cell.angle_beta   90.00
_cell.angle_gamma   90.00
#
_symmetry.space_group_name_H-M   'P 1'
#
loop_
_entity.id
_entity.type
_entity.pdbx_description
1 polymer ?
#
loop_
_entity_poly.entity_id
_entity_poly.type
_entity_poly.pdbx_seq_one_letter_code
_entity_poly.pdbx_strand_id
1 'polypeptide(L)'
;MIYITIDGDDIGQMITSSYLKNDLHELSRINRVVNEKTLLISKFLKEQGFNIIFCAADGVAGFIDQIAIDKVFIFNSIKSLAEPELSFSAGIGSTLQEAYIALLSAKSNGKCCLHDFNCLNSNV
;
A
#
# COMPACT_ATOMS: atom_id res chain seq x y z
N MET A 1 -19.44 -3.01 -0.47
CA MET A 1 -18.38 -2.03 -0.19
C MET A 1 -17.11 -2.79 0.05
N ILE A 2 -16.02 -2.36 -0.57
CA ILE A 2 -14.70 -2.96 -0.46
C ILE A 2 -13.74 -1.89 0.05
N TYR A 3 -12.98 -2.21 1.07
CA TYR A 3 -11.91 -1.37 1.60
C TYR A 3 -10.57 -1.87 1.09
N ILE A 4 -9.68 -0.93 0.80
CA ILE A 4 -8.28 -1.19 0.49
C ILE A 4 -7.41 -0.33 1.41
N THR A 5 -6.36 -0.93 1.95
CA THR A 5 -5.29 -0.21 2.66
C THR A 5 -3.95 -0.68 2.11
N ILE A 6 -3.08 0.28 1.83
CA ILE A 6 -1.79 0.11 1.17
C ILE A 6 -0.76 0.79 2.05
N ASP A 7 0.41 0.16 2.19
CA ASP A 7 1.50 0.70 2.99
C ASP A 7 2.85 0.34 2.37
N GLY A 8 3.76 1.30 2.32
CA GLY A 8 5.07 1.14 1.71
C GLY A 8 5.93 0.12 2.45
N ASP A 9 6.69 -0.66 1.70
CA ASP A 9 7.57 -1.67 2.27
C ASP A 9 8.91 -1.07 2.66
N ASP A 10 9.40 -1.41 3.85
CA ASP A 10 10.74 -1.06 4.35
C ASP A 10 11.07 0.44 4.44
N ILE A 11 10.09 1.33 4.27
CA ILE A 11 10.28 2.79 4.34
C ILE A 11 10.94 3.20 5.66
N GLY A 12 10.44 2.71 6.79
CA GLY A 12 11.04 2.98 8.10
C GLY A 12 12.49 2.49 8.22
N GLN A 13 12.83 1.35 7.59
CA GLN A 13 14.19 0.81 7.58
C GLN A 13 15.11 1.65 6.69
N MET A 14 14.62 2.10 5.52
CA MET A 14 15.34 2.99 4.63
C MET A 14 15.66 4.32 5.32
N ILE A 15 14.67 4.93 5.98
CA ILE A 15 14.85 6.16 6.77
C ILE A 15 15.88 5.95 7.88
N THR A 16 15.75 4.86 8.64
CA THR A 16 16.69 4.51 9.72
C THR A 16 18.12 4.37 9.20
N SER A 17 18.30 3.70 8.07
CA SER A 17 19.59 3.53 7.40
C SER A 17 20.23 4.86 7.02
N SER A 18 19.45 5.82 6.50
CA SER A 18 19.95 7.16 6.19
C SER A 18 20.45 7.90 7.43
N TYR A 19 19.73 7.83 8.55
CA TYR A 19 20.19 8.42 9.81
C TYR A 19 21.48 7.79 10.31
N LEU A 20 21.55 6.45 10.33
CA LEU A 20 22.74 5.73 10.80
C LEU A 20 24.00 6.01 9.96
N LYS A 21 23.80 6.33 8.67
CA LYS A 21 24.89 6.66 7.74
C LYS A 21 25.20 8.16 7.63
N ASN A 22 24.46 9.01 8.34
CA ASN A 22 24.47 10.47 8.13
C ASN A 22 24.25 10.88 6.66
N ASP A 23 23.39 10.14 5.94
CA ASP A 23 23.12 10.37 4.52
C ASP A 23 21.91 11.29 4.32
N LEU A 24 22.18 12.60 4.34
CA LEU A 24 21.18 13.64 4.15
C LEU A 24 20.50 13.57 2.78
N HIS A 25 21.25 13.19 1.74
CA HIS A 25 20.75 13.14 0.38
C HIS A 25 19.77 11.99 0.21
N GLU A 26 20.10 10.81 0.74
CA GLU A 26 19.22 9.65 0.68
C GLU A 26 17.96 9.86 1.50
N LEU A 27 18.07 10.45 2.71
CA LEU A 27 16.89 10.78 3.52
C LEU A 27 15.92 11.71 2.77
N SER A 28 16.47 12.74 2.12
CA SER A 28 15.70 13.69 1.31
C SER A 28 15.08 13.02 0.08
N ARG A 29 15.83 12.11 -0.58
CA ARG A 29 15.37 11.34 -1.73
C ARG A 29 14.20 10.43 -1.34
N ILE A 30 14.31 9.69 -0.23
CA ILE A 30 13.27 8.81 0.28
C ILE A 30 11.98 9.60 0.53
N ASN A 31 12.05 10.72 1.26
CA ASN A 31 10.87 11.55 1.51
C ASN A 31 10.20 12.03 0.22
N ARG A 32 10.98 12.48 -0.78
CA ARG A 32 10.43 12.90 -2.07
C ARG A 32 9.73 11.73 -2.78
N VAL A 33 10.41 10.60 -2.93
CA VAL A 33 9.90 9.44 -3.66
C VAL A 33 8.67 8.86 -2.98
N VAL A 34 8.68 8.69 -1.65
CA VAL A 34 7.51 8.19 -0.90
C VAL A 34 6.30 9.08 -1.14
N ASN A 35 6.44 10.40 -0.95
CA ASN A 35 5.32 11.33 -1.16
C ASN A 35 4.81 11.30 -2.61
N GLU A 36 5.71 11.23 -3.60
CA GLU A 36 5.36 11.15 -5.02
C GLU A 36 4.58 9.87 -5.32
N LYS A 37 5.09 8.70 -4.90
CA LYS A 37 4.45 7.40 -5.18
C LYS A 37 3.12 7.24 -4.45
N THR A 38 3.03 7.62 -3.17
CA THR A 38 1.79 7.60 -2.39
C THR A 38 0.71 8.47 -3.07
N LEU A 39 1.09 9.64 -3.59
CA LEU A 39 0.14 10.51 -4.32
C LEU A 39 -0.31 9.90 -5.65
N LEU A 40 0.60 9.27 -6.41
CA LEU A 40 0.27 8.59 -7.66
C LEU A 40 -0.70 7.42 -7.42
N ILE A 41 -0.44 6.61 -6.40
CA ILE A 41 -1.32 5.50 -5.99
C ILE A 41 -2.70 6.05 -5.60
N SER A 42 -2.76 7.12 -4.81
CA SER A 42 -4.03 7.75 -4.43
C SER A 42 -4.82 8.24 -5.63
N LYS A 43 -4.17 8.89 -6.61
CA LYS A 43 -4.81 9.34 -7.85
C LYS A 43 -5.34 8.17 -8.67
N PHE A 44 -4.51 7.14 -8.88
CA PHE A 44 -4.91 5.94 -9.59
C PHE A 44 -6.14 5.28 -8.96
N LEU A 45 -6.16 5.10 -7.63
CA LEU A 45 -7.32 4.53 -6.95
C LEU A 45 -8.59 5.38 -7.12
N LYS A 46 -8.47 6.72 -7.09
CA LYS A 46 -9.60 7.62 -7.41
C LYS A 46 -10.12 7.42 -8.82
N GLU A 47 -9.22 7.26 -9.80
CA GLU A 47 -9.59 6.95 -11.19
C GLU A 47 -10.29 5.59 -11.33
N GLN A 48 -9.99 4.64 -10.45
CA GLN A 48 -10.71 3.36 -10.35
C GLN A 48 -12.04 3.46 -9.59
N GLY A 49 -12.41 4.65 -9.08
CA GLY A 49 -13.67 4.89 -8.38
C GLY A 49 -13.61 4.75 -6.85
N PHE A 50 -12.42 4.64 -6.26
CA PHE A 50 -12.28 4.62 -4.81
C PHE A 50 -12.42 6.02 -4.19
N ASN A 51 -13.14 6.09 -3.08
CA ASN A 51 -13.11 7.21 -2.15
C ASN A 51 -11.90 7.05 -1.23
N ILE A 52 -10.94 7.97 -1.31
CA ILE A 52 -9.74 7.96 -0.48
C ILE A 52 -10.03 8.66 0.86
N ILE A 53 -9.77 7.95 1.94
CA ILE A 53 -9.97 8.43 3.32
C ILE A 53 -8.64 8.70 4.05
N PHE A 54 -7.54 8.14 3.56
CA PHE A 54 -6.19 8.35 4.10
C PHE A 54 -5.16 8.34 2.97
N CYS A 55 -4.24 9.30 2.98
CA CYS A 55 -3.12 9.40 2.04
C CYS A 55 -2.03 10.25 2.69
N ALA A 56 -1.13 9.62 3.42
CA ALA A 56 -0.06 10.31 4.14
C ALA A 56 1.13 9.37 4.36
N ALA A 57 2.33 9.95 4.41
CA ALA A 57 3.58 9.18 4.46
C ALA A 57 3.61 8.11 3.35
N ASP A 58 3.76 6.85 3.73
CA ASP A 58 3.78 5.68 2.86
C ASP A 58 2.45 4.92 2.80
N GLY A 59 1.39 5.46 3.42
CA GLY A 59 0.09 4.80 3.51
C GLY A 59 -1.00 5.45 2.66
N VAL A 60 -1.83 4.60 2.04
CA VAL A 60 -3.06 4.99 1.33
C VAL A 60 -4.20 4.08 1.76
N ALA A 61 -5.34 4.64 2.16
CA ALA A 61 -6.55 3.86 2.42
C ALA A 61 -7.78 4.50 1.78
N GLY A 62 -8.68 3.64 1.30
CA GLY A 62 -9.90 4.05 0.65
C GLY A 62 -10.93 2.93 0.59
N PHE A 63 -12.10 3.26 0.06
CA PHE A 63 -13.18 2.31 -0.14
C PHE A 63 -13.91 2.57 -1.46
N ILE A 64 -14.59 1.54 -1.97
CA ILE A 64 -15.44 1.63 -3.14
C ILE A 64 -16.77 0.92 -2.89
N ASP A 65 -17.87 1.53 -3.33
CA ASP A 65 -19.22 0.98 -3.23
C ASP A 65 -19.50 -0.03 -4.34
N GLN A 66 -18.67 -1.07 -4.40
CA GLN A 66 -18.81 -2.20 -5.30
C GLN A 66 -18.79 -3.52 -4.51
N ILE A 67 -19.24 -4.59 -5.17
CA ILE A 67 -19.28 -5.96 -4.62
C ILE A 67 -18.03 -6.74 -5.06
N ALA A 68 -17.39 -6.34 -6.16
CA ALA A 68 -16.18 -6.95 -6.68
C ALA A 68 -15.31 -5.90 -7.38
N ILE A 69 -14.00 -6.13 -7.38
CA ILE A 69 -12.98 -5.36 -8.10
C ILE A 69 -11.95 -6.32 -8.70
N ASP A 70 -11.27 -5.91 -9.76
CA ASP A 70 -10.13 -6.64 -10.30
C ASP A 70 -8.88 -6.37 -9.44
N LYS A 71 -8.67 -7.23 -8.44
CA LYS A 71 -7.56 -7.13 -7.48
C LYS A 71 -6.20 -7.27 -8.14
N VAL A 72 -6.11 -8.11 -9.18
CA VAL A 72 -4.86 -8.38 -9.90
C VAL A 72 -4.46 -7.16 -10.70
N PHE A 73 -5.41 -6.59 -11.45
CA PHE A 73 -5.18 -5.33 -12.17
C PHE A 73 -4.77 -4.21 -11.22
N ILE A 74 -5.55 -3.97 -10.15
CA ILE A 74 -5.27 -2.90 -9.19
C ILE A 74 -3.87 -3.05 -8.59
N PHE A 75 -3.50 -4.24 -8.13
CA PHE A 75 -2.21 -4.44 -7.50
C PHE A 75 -1.04 -4.35 -8.49
N ASN A 76 -1.19 -4.89 -9.70
CA ASN A 76 -0.16 -4.76 -10.74
C ASN A 76 0.06 -3.29 -11.14
N SER A 77 -1.01 -2.49 -11.21
CA SER A 77 -0.91 -1.06 -11.46
C SER A 77 -0.19 -0.33 -10.32
N ILE A 78 -0.53 -0.61 -9.06
CA ILE A 78 0.16 -0.04 -7.89
C ILE A 78 1.66 -0.37 -7.95
N LYS A 79 1.99 -1.63 -8.23
CA LYS A 79 3.37 -2.10 -8.37
C LYS A 79 4.10 -1.34 -9.48
N SER A 80 3.50 -1.22 -10.67
CA SER A 80 4.11 -0.48 -11.78
C SER A 80 4.31 1.01 -11.52
N LEU A 81 3.49 1.63 -10.65
CA LEU A 81 3.63 3.03 -10.29
C LEU A 81 4.81 3.24 -9.33
N ALA A 82 5.06 2.27 -8.45
CA ALA A 82 6.07 2.34 -7.39
C ALA A 82 7.46 1.87 -7.83
N GLU A 83 7.53 0.84 -8.67
CA GLU A 83 8.79 0.24 -9.12
C GLU A 83 9.56 1.17 -10.08
N PRO A 84 10.90 1.06 -10.12
CA PRO A 84 11.76 0.17 -9.31
C PRO A 84 12.15 0.75 -7.94
N GLU A 85 11.60 1.92 -7.58
CA GLU A 85 12.14 2.73 -6.49
C GLU A 85 11.64 2.31 -5.11
N LEU A 86 10.40 1.82 -5.04
CA LEU A 86 9.72 1.36 -3.83
C LEU A 86 8.86 0.13 -4.14
N SER A 87 8.51 -0.63 -3.10
CA SER A 87 7.41 -1.59 -3.16
C SER A 87 6.35 -1.27 -2.11
N PHE A 88 5.15 -1.78 -2.33
CA PHE A 88 4.02 -1.60 -1.44
C PHE A 88 3.33 -2.94 -1.23
N SER A 89 2.83 -3.14 -0.02
CA SER A 89 1.90 -4.20 0.32
C SER A 89 0.49 -3.64 0.46
N ALA A 90 -0.51 -4.46 0.17
CA ALA A 90 -1.91 -4.07 0.22
C ALA A 90 -2.77 -5.13 0.92
N GLY A 91 -3.83 -4.66 1.57
CA GLY A 91 -4.86 -5.50 2.16
C GLY A 91 -6.23 -5.05 1.69
N ILE A 92 -7.09 -6.03 1.38
CA ILE A 92 -8.49 -5.81 1.01
C ILE A 92 -9.43 -6.52 1.99
N GLY A 93 -10.55 -5.87 2.32
CA GLY A 93 -11.60 -6.46 3.16
C GLY A 93 -12.95 -5.75 2.99
N SER A 94 -13.99 -6.31 3.62
CA SER A 94 -15.34 -5.75 3.64
C SER A 94 -15.48 -4.64 4.70
N THR A 95 -14.53 -4.56 5.63
CA THR A 95 -14.38 -3.48 6.61
C THR A 95 -12.96 -2.93 6.59
N LEU A 96 -12.78 -1.72 7.14
CA LEU A 96 -11.45 -1.13 7.33
C LEU A 96 -10.54 -2.02 8.20
N GLN A 97 -11.11 -2.66 9.23
CA GLN A 97 -10.40 -3.60 10.10
C GLN A 97 -9.90 -4.82 9.33
N GLU A 98 -10.76 -5.43 8.51
CA GLU A 98 -10.40 -6.59 7.69
C GLU A 98 -9.30 -6.26 6.69
N ALA A 99 -9.42 -5.12 6.00
CA ALA A 99 -8.39 -4.65 5.08
C ALA A 99 -7.05 -4.45 5.80
N TYR A 100 -7.05 -3.91 7.01
CA TYR A 100 -5.84 -3.75 7.81
C TYR A 100 -5.23 -5.08 8.26
N ILE A 101 -6.03 -6.04 8.72
CA ILE A 101 -5.55 -7.40 9.05
C ILE A 101 -4.93 -8.06 7.81
N ALA A 102 -5.56 -7.92 6.64
CA ALA A 102 -5.02 -8.44 5.40
C ALA A 102 -3.68 -7.78 5.02
N LEU A 103 -3.54 -6.47 5.20
CA LEU A 103 -2.28 -5.76 4.98
C LEU A 103 -1.17 -6.25 5.91
N LEU A 104 -1.48 -6.45 7.21
CA LEU A 104 -0.51 -7.02 8.16
C LEU A 104 -0.02 -8.40 7.69
N SER A 105 -0.95 -9.25 7.25
CA SER A 105 -0.60 -10.56 6.68
C SER A 105 0.31 -10.42 5.45
N ALA A 106 0.01 -9.50 4.53
CA ALA A 106 0.83 -9.23 3.34
C ALA A 106 2.26 -8.79 3.73
N LYS A 107 2.39 -7.88 4.68
CA LYS A 107 3.69 -7.39 5.16
C LYS A 107 4.51 -8.44 5.90
N SER A 108 3.86 -9.35 6.61
CA SER A 108 4.54 -10.46 7.29
C SER A 108 4.93 -11.61 6.34
N ASN A 109 4.21 -11.79 5.23
CA ASN A 109 4.41 -12.88 4.27
C ASN A 109 5.22 -12.47 3.03
N GLY A 110 6.34 -11.76 3.25
CA GLY A 110 7.31 -11.46 2.20
C GLY A 110 7.17 -10.11 1.49
N LYS A 111 6.13 -9.32 1.82
CA LYS A 111 5.88 -7.97 1.27
C LYS A 111 5.65 -7.95 -0.24
N CYS A 112 5.45 -6.76 -0.82
CA CYS A 112 5.19 -6.59 -2.25
C CYS A 112 4.05 -7.48 -2.78
N CYS A 113 3.02 -7.68 -1.95
CA CYS A 113 1.88 -8.52 -2.28
C CYS A 113 0.56 -7.90 -1.78
N LEU A 114 -0.54 -8.37 -2.36
CA LEU A 114 -1.89 -8.04 -1.92
C LEU A 114 -2.53 -9.27 -1.29
N HIS A 115 -3.05 -9.14 -0.08
CA HIS A 115 -3.89 -10.16 0.55
C HIS A 115 -5.35 -9.71 0.61
N ASP A 116 -6.26 -10.66 0.45
CA ASP A 116 -7.69 -10.50 0.69
C ASP A 116 -8.03 -11.21 2.01
N PHE A 117 -8.66 -10.48 2.93
CA PHE A 117 -9.10 -11.02 4.22
C PHE A 117 -9.94 -12.30 4.08
N ASN A 118 -10.82 -12.37 3.07
CA ASN A 118 -11.68 -13.54 2.84
C ASN A 118 -10.87 -14.81 2.53
N CYS A 119 -9.67 -14.67 1.97
CA CYS A 119 -8.78 -15.79 1.66
C CYS A 119 -7.90 -16.20 2.85
N LEU A 120 -7.80 -15.38 3.90
CA LEU A 120 -7.00 -15.70 5.09
C LEU A 120 -7.73 -16.67 6.03
N ASN A 121 -9.04 -16.57 6.12
CA ASN A 121 -9.88 -17.42 6.97
C ASN A 121 -10.16 -18.81 6.38
N SER A 122 -9.68 -19.12 5.18
CA SER A 122 -9.89 -20.43 4.54
C SER A 122 -9.00 -21.56 5.09
N ASN A 123 -8.17 -21.26 6.09
CA ASN A 123 -7.20 -22.20 6.68
C ASN A 123 -7.49 -22.53 8.17
N VAL A 124 -8.74 -22.39 8.62
CA VAL A 124 -9.18 -22.85 9.96
C VAL A 124 -10.28 -23.89 9.81
#